data_AF-A0A2V5JZC8-F1
#
_entry.id   AF-A0A2V5JZC8-F1
#
_cell.length_a   1.000
_cell.length_b   1.000
_cell.length_c   1.000
_cell.angle_alpha   90.00
_cell.angle_beta   90.00
_cell.angle_gamma   90.00
#
_symmetry.space_group_name_H-M   'P 1'
#
loop_
_entity.id
_entity.type
_entity.pdbx_description
1 polymer ?
#
loop_
_entity_poly.entity_id
_entity_poly.type
_entity_poly.pdbx_seq_one_letter_code
_entity_poly.pdbx_strand_id
1 'polypeptide(L)'
;MFAAAAACADEITVVSNVRGPEGPLYVDGNLYYVGWVSNTLSKWDGKTTTVLNNTPGCGHNGLALTKKRTFLLACTNDPGAILELDMTGKQLRRWDVESNGKKFDGGINDIVVTASGGAY
;
A
#
# COMPACT_ATOMS: atom_id res chain seq x y z
N MET A 1 -6.48 -30.98 38.43
CA MET A 1 -7.25 -30.13 37.50
C MET A 1 -6.28 -29.06 36.99
N PHE A 2 -5.77 -29.20 35.77
CA PHE A 2 -4.84 -28.21 35.20
C PHE A 2 -5.67 -27.09 34.56
N ALA A 3 -5.58 -25.88 35.12
CA ALA A 3 -6.13 -24.69 34.50
C ALA A 3 -5.19 -24.30 33.35
N ALA A 4 -5.69 -24.34 32.12
CA ALA A 4 -4.99 -23.74 30.99
C ALA A 4 -5.05 -22.21 31.16
N ALA A 5 -3.90 -21.58 31.36
CA ALA A 5 -3.79 -20.13 31.28
C ALA A 5 -4.06 -19.72 29.82
N ALA A 6 -5.10 -18.92 29.59
CA ALA A 6 -5.31 -18.31 28.30
C ALA A 6 -4.14 -17.34 28.03
N ALA A 7 -3.33 -17.63 27.00
CA ALA A 7 -2.35 -16.67 26.54
C ALA A 7 -3.09 -15.46 25.97
N CYS A 8 -2.93 -14.30 26.59
CA CYS A 8 -3.36 -13.04 25.99
C CYS A 8 -2.54 -12.81 24.72
N ALA A 9 -3.17 -12.34 23.65
CA ALA A 9 -2.43 -11.89 22.48
C ALA A 9 -1.63 -10.65 22.87
N ASP A 10 -0.31 -10.75 22.88
CA ASP A 10 0.56 -9.59 23.07
C ASP A 10 0.47 -8.67 21.85
N GLU A 11 0.30 -7.37 22.09
CA GLU A 11 0.45 -6.35 21.07
C GLU A 11 1.94 -6.07 20.84
N ILE A 12 2.37 -6.08 19.59
CA ILE A 12 3.74 -5.73 19.21
C ILE A 12 3.75 -4.52 18.29
N THR A 13 4.70 -3.62 18.49
CA THR A 13 5.00 -2.59 17.51
C THR A 13 5.81 -3.20 16.37
N VAL A 14 5.21 -3.29 15.18
CA VAL A 14 5.88 -3.80 13.97
C VAL A 14 6.78 -2.73 13.34
N VAL A 15 6.23 -1.52 13.19
CA VAL A 15 6.93 -0.33 12.70
C VAL A 15 6.47 0.89 13.49
N SER A 16 7.40 1.80 13.79
CA SER A 16 7.13 3.04 14.54
C SER A 16 7.31 4.28 13.66
N ASN A 17 6.75 5.41 14.10
CA ASN A 17 6.93 6.73 13.47
C ASN A 17 6.44 6.84 12.02
N VAL A 18 5.47 6.01 11.62
CA VAL A 18 4.80 6.12 10.32
C VAL A 18 3.75 7.24 10.38
N ARG A 19 3.78 8.19 9.45
CA ARG A 19 2.84 9.31 9.42
C ARG A 19 1.64 8.99 8.52
N GLY A 20 0.50 8.71 9.14
CA GLY A 20 -0.71 8.26 8.43
C GLY A 20 -0.52 6.87 7.82
N PRO A 21 -0.31 5.82 8.64
CA PRO A 21 -0.14 4.46 8.14
C PRO A 21 -1.43 3.98 7.45
N GLU A 22 -1.31 3.54 6.20
CA GLU A 22 -2.42 3.01 5.39
C GLU A 22 -1.93 1.83 4.54
N GLY A 23 -2.88 1.18 3.83
CA GLY A 23 -2.60 0.16 2.81
C GLY A 23 -1.63 -0.95 3.25
N PRO A 24 -1.81 -1.61 4.41
CA PRO A 24 -0.96 -2.71 4.80
C PRO A 24 -1.14 -3.90 3.86
N LEU A 25 -0.03 -4.47 3.39
CA LEU A 25 0.00 -5.62 2.50
C LEU A 25 1.13 -6.56 2.94
N TYR A 26 0.79 -7.78 3.34
CA TYR A 26 1.78 -8.77 3.76
C TYR A 26 2.04 -9.80 2.66
N VAL A 27 3.28 -9.88 2.17
CA VAL A 27 3.66 -10.72 1.03
C VAL A 27 5.05 -11.31 1.27
N ASP A 28 5.17 -12.63 1.11
CA ASP A 28 6.44 -13.38 1.18
C ASP A 28 7.26 -13.08 2.44
N GLY A 29 6.59 -12.96 3.58
CA GLY A 29 7.23 -12.68 4.87
C GLY A 29 7.56 -11.21 5.13
N ASN A 30 7.16 -10.29 4.24
CA ASN A 30 7.43 -8.86 4.37
C ASN A 30 6.12 -8.07 4.52
N LEU A 31 6.11 -7.07 5.39
CA LEU A 31 5.05 -6.08 5.45
C LEU A 31 5.39 -4.93 4.50
N TYR A 32 4.55 -4.72 3.50
CA TYR A 32 4.51 -3.51 2.72
C TYR A 32 3.42 -2.60 3.27
N TYR A 33 3.69 -1.30 3.35
CA TYR A 33 2.74 -0.34 3.89
C TYR A 33 3.06 1.04 3.35
N VAL A 34 2.08 1.93 3.39
CA VAL A 34 2.28 3.30 2.98
C VAL A 34 2.23 4.27 4.16
N GLY A 35 2.75 5.47 3.94
CA GLY A 35 2.46 6.63 4.79
C GLY A 35 1.81 7.72 3.96
N TRP A 36 0.53 7.97 4.21
CA TRP A 36 -0.27 8.99 3.53
C TRP A 36 0.36 10.37 3.61
N VAL A 37 0.78 10.77 4.82
CA VAL A 37 1.37 12.10 5.04
C VAL A 37 2.81 12.17 4.53
N SER A 38 3.56 11.06 4.59
CA SER A 38 4.96 11.01 4.14
C SER A 38 5.11 10.78 2.64
N ASN A 39 4.05 10.41 1.93
CA ASN A 39 4.06 10.03 0.50
C ASN A 39 5.03 8.88 0.21
N THR A 40 5.07 7.86 1.06
CA THR A 40 6.01 6.74 0.96
C THR A 40 5.31 5.40 0.85
N LEU A 41 5.84 4.50 0.02
CA LEU A 41 5.64 3.05 0.11
C LEU A 41 6.90 2.46 0.73
N SER A 42 6.75 1.71 1.81
CA SER A 42 7.84 1.08 2.55
C SER A 42 7.67 -0.42 2.63
N LYS A 43 8.78 -1.12 2.79
CA LYS A 43 8.86 -2.56 3.08
C LYS A 43 9.55 -2.76 4.42
N TRP A 44 8.96 -3.57 5.28
CA TRP A 44 9.57 -4.09 6.49
C TRP A 44 9.77 -5.60 6.37
N ASP A 45 11.01 -6.06 6.55
CA ASP A 45 11.43 -7.45 6.32
C ASP A 45 11.46 -8.31 7.60
N GLY A 46 10.88 -7.82 8.70
CA GLY A 46 11.01 -8.42 10.02
C GLY A 46 12.05 -7.74 10.91
N LYS A 47 12.94 -6.92 10.33
CA LYS A 47 14.04 -6.26 11.05
C LYS A 47 14.22 -4.81 10.67
N THR A 48 14.19 -4.53 9.37
CA THR A 48 14.52 -3.21 8.81
C THR A 48 13.43 -2.72 7.89
N THR A 49 13.19 -1.41 7.93
CA THR A 49 12.31 -0.72 6.99
C THR A 49 13.15 -0.12 5.86
N THR A 50 12.75 -0.37 4.62
CA THR A 50 13.27 0.29 3.42
C THR A 50 12.15 1.05 2.72
N VAL A 51 12.36 2.34 2.41
CA VAL A 51 11.45 3.10 1.56
C VAL A 51 11.69 2.69 0.11
N LEU A 52 10.68 2.12 -0.55
CA LEU A 52 10.77 1.65 -1.93
C LEU A 52 10.34 2.72 -2.93
N ASN A 53 9.36 3.53 -2.57
CA ASN A 53 8.88 4.62 -3.41
C ASN A 53 8.58 5.85 -2.56
N ASN A 54 8.92 7.02 -3.09
CA ASN A 54 8.43 8.30 -2.63
C ASN A 54 7.94 9.09 -3.85
N THR A 55 6.66 9.45 -3.87
CA THR A 55 6.06 10.22 -4.97
C THR A 55 5.35 11.43 -4.40
N PRO A 56 6.01 12.61 -4.38
CA PRO A 56 5.42 13.82 -3.83
C PRO A 56 4.08 14.14 -4.51
N GLY A 57 3.10 14.55 -3.69
CA GLY A 57 1.78 14.90 -4.18
C GLY A 57 0.88 13.70 -4.51
N CYS A 58 1.29 12.47 -4.25
CA CYS A 58 0.43 11.29 -4.38
C CYS A 58 -0.55 11.16 -3.20
N GLY A 59 -0.07 11.33 -1.97
CA GLY A 59 -0.82 10.92 -0.78
C GLY A 59 -1.07 9.42 -0.81
N HIS A 60 0.00 8.61 -0.74
CA HIS A 60 -0.07 7.15 -0.81
C HIS A 60 -1.12 6.60 0.16
N ASN A 61 -2.04 5.78 -0.33
CA ASN A 61 -3.12 5.20 0.47
C ASN A 61 -3.22 3.68 0.19
N GLY A 62 -4.30 3.20 -0.42
CA GLY A 62 -4.45 1.79 -0.79
C GLY A 62 -3.28 1.18 -1.55
N LEU A 63 -2.98 -0.08 -1.24
CA LEU A 63 -1.90 -0.84 -1.84
C LEU A 63 -2.35 -2.29 -2.09
N ALA A 64 -2.23 -2.75 -3.33
CA ALA A 64 -2.56 -4.12 -3.71
C ALA A 64 -1.44 -4.76 -4.52
N LEU A 65 -1.28 -6.09 -4.38
CA LEU A 65 -0.39 -6.88 -5.22
C LEU A 65 -1.16 -7.43 -6.43
N THR A 66 -0.65 -7.18 -7.64
CA THR A 66 -1.18 -7.81 -8.85
C THR A 66 -0.69 -9.25 -8.99
N LYS A 67 -1.38 -10.05 -9.82
CA LYS A 67 -0.90 -11.38 -10.23
C LYS A 67 0.45 -11.37 -10.95
N LYS A 68 0.86 -10.23 -11.52
CA LYS A 68 2.16 -10.06 -12.20
C LYS A 68 3.27 -9.68 -11.22
N ARG A 69 2.98 -9.63 -9.92
CA ARG A 69 3.89 -9.16 -8.87
C ARG A 69 4.36 -7.73 -9.14
N THR A 70 3.39 -6.86 -9.39
CA THR A 70 3.53 -5.40 -9.37
C THR A 70 2.61 -4.86 -8.29
N PHE A 71 2.92 -3.69 -7.73
CA PHE A 71 2.02 -2.98 -6.84
C PHE A 71 1.05 -2.12 -7.65
N LEU A 72 -0.21 -2.12 -7.27
CA LEU A 72 -1.11 -1.01 -7.54
C LEU A 72 -1.19 -0.15 -6.28
N LEU A 73 -0.93 1.14 -6.44
CA LEU A 73 -0.89 2.11 -5.36
C LEU A 73 -1.87 3.24 -5.66
N ALA A 74 -2.76 3.51 -4.71
CA ALA A 74 -3.67 4.64 -4.77
C ALA A 74 -2.96 5.92 -4.33
N CYS A 75 -3.15 6.98 -5.12
CA CYS A 75 -2.86 8.36 -4.73
C CYS A 75 -4.17 9.05 -4.33
N THR A 76 -4.28 9.40 -3.04
CA THR A 76 -5.50 9.97 -2.47
C THR A 76 -5.61 11.49 -2.60
N ASN A 77 -4.56 12.17 -3.05
CA ASN A 77 -4.67 13.61 -3.31
C ASN A 77 -5.62 13.86 -4.49
N ASP A 78 -6.32 14.99 -4.48
CA ASP A 78 -7.27 15.36 -5.53
C ASP A 78 -6.58 16.25 -6.60
N PRO A 79 -6.62 15.90 -7.90
CA PRO A 79 -7.22 14.68 -8.46
C PRO A 79 -6.37 13.43 -8.22
N GLY A 80 -7.06 12.32 -7.99
CA GLY A 80 -6.47 11.03 -7.69
C GLY A 80 -5.64 10.45 -8.84
N ALA A 81 -4.91 9.39 -8.52
CA ALA A 81 -4.22 8.57 -9.53
C ALA A 81 -3.99 7.16 -9.00
N ILE A 82 -3.78 6.21 -9.92
CA ILE A 82 -3.30 4.87 -9.61
C ILE A 82 -1.90 4.75 -10.21
N LEU A 83 -0.93 4.35 -9.40
CA LEU A 83 0.40 3.98 -9.87
C LEU A 83 0.49 2.46 -9.96
N GLU A 84 1.10 1.97 -11.03
CA GLU A 84 1.67 0.63 -11.02
C GLU A 84 3.17 0.72 -10.81
N LEU A 85 3.66 0.01 -9.80
CA LEU A 85 5.09 -0.05 -9.47
C LEU A 85 5.58 -1.50 -9.59
N ASP A 86 6.84 -1.70 -9.95
CA ASP A 86 7.46 -3.01 -9.73
C ASP A 86 7.74 -3.23 -8.22
N MET A 87 8.20 -4.43 -7.86
CA MET A 87 8.46 -4.78 -6.46
C MET A 87 9.61 -3.99 -5.82
N THR A 88 10.37 -3.22 -6.59
CA THR A 88 11.41 -2.30 -6.09
C THR A 88 10.88 -0.90 -5.81
N GLY A 89 9.62 -0.63 -6.15
CA GLY A 89 8.98 0.69 -6.02
C GLY A 89 9.18 1.60 -7.23
N LYS A 90 9.80 1.11 -8.31
CA LYS A 90 9.92 1.87 -9.56
C LYS A 90 8.58 1.92 -10.27
N GLN A 91 8.16 3.12 -10.67
CA GLN A 91 6.94 3.32 -11.42
C GLN A 91 7.04 2.70 -12.83
N LEU A 92 6.08 1.86 -13.16
CA LEU A 92 5.89 1.24 -14.47
C LEU A 92 4.83 2.00 -15.27
N ARG A 93 3.71 2.33 -14.62
CA ARG A 93 2.57 3.03 -15.22
C ARG A 93 1.90 3.97 -14.23
N ARG A 94 1.16 4.93 -14.76
CA ARG A 94 0.28 5.84 -14.00
C ARG A 94 -1.02 6.01 -14.77
N TRP A 95 -2.13 5.85 -14.07
CA TRP A 95 -3.45 6.27 -14.53
C TRP A 95 -3.84 7.48 -13.70
N ASP A 96 -4.05 8.61 -14.34
CA ASP A 96 -4.49 9.86 -13.72
C ASP A 96 -5.67 10.47 -14.47
N VAL A 97 -6.28 9.70 -15.38
CA VAL A 97 -7.47 10.01 -16.14
C VAL A 97 -8.31 8.75 -16.34
N GLU A 98 -9.61 8.94 -16.49
CA GLU A 98 -10.56 7.95 -16.96
C GLU A 98 -10.38 7.67 -18.47
N SER A 99 -11.09 6.66 -18.99
CA SER A 99 -11.02 6.27 -20.41
C SER A 99 -11.47 7.37 -21.38
N ASN A 100 -12.21 8.37 -20.91
CA ASN A 100 -12.65 9.53 -21.69
C ASN A 100 -11.66 10.71 -21.62
N GLY A 101 -10.54 10.57 -20.91
CA GLY A 101 -9.53 11.61 -20.72
C GLY A 101 -9.80 12.60 -19.58
N LYS A 102 -10.95 12.50 -18.89
CA LYS A 102 -11.26 13.31 -17.70
C LYS A 102 -10.39 12.86 -16.52
N LYS A 103 -9.98 13.79 -15.65
CA LYS A 103 -9.38 13.46 -14.35
C LYS A 103 -10.39 12.68 -13.50
N PHE A 104 -9.89 11.83 -12.60
CA PHE A 104 -10.73 11.21 -11.59
C PHE A 104 -11.40 12.28 -10.73
N ASP A 105 -12.66 12.03 -10.34
CA ASP A 105 -13.37 12.87 -9.38
C ASP A 105 -12.87 12.54 -7.96
N GLY A 106 -12.12 13.47 -7.37
CA GLY A 106 -11.56 13.32 -6.03
C GLY A 106 -10.32 12.41 -5.96
N GLY A 107 -9.94 12.06 -4.73
CA GLY A 107 -8.84 11.16 -4.43
C GLY A 107 -9.22 9.67 -4.48
N ILE A 108 -8.25 8.80 -4.74
CA ILE A 108 -8.45 7.35 -4.69
C ILE A 108 -8.01 6.82 -3.32
N ASN A 109 -8.91 6.13 -2.62
CA ASN A 109 -8.67 5.66 -1.26
C ASN A 109 -8.03 4.27 -1.21
N ASP A 110 -8.66 3.26 -1.82
CA ASP A 110 -8.20 1.87 -1.74
C ASP A 110 -8.25 1.15 -3.09
N ILE A 111 -7.54 0.03 -3.22
CA ILE A 111 -7.51 -0.83 -4.40
C ILE A 111 -7.56 -2.30 -3.99
N VAL A 112 -8.41 -3.10 -4.64
CA VAL A 112 -8.44 -4.56 -4.44
C VAL A 112 -8.28 -5.28 -5.78
N VAL A 113 -7.35 -6.23 -5.84
CA VAL A 113 -7.13 -7.08 -7.03
C VAL A 113 -7.98 -8.35 -6.93
N THR A 114 -8.72 -8.66 -7.98
CA THR A 114 -9.59 -9.84 -8.02
C THR A 114 -8.86 -11.13 -8.41
N ALA A 115 -9.54 -12.25 -8.18
CA ALA A 115 -9.09 -13.55 -8.63
C ALA A 115 -8.97 -13.68 -10.17
N SER A 116 -9.60 -12.81 -10.98
CA SER A 116 -9.39 -12.79 -12.44
C SER A 116 -8.23 -11.88 -12.87
N GLY A 117 -7.66 -11.11 -11.95
CA GLY A 117 -6.58 -10.15 -12.22
C GLY A 117 -7.05 -8.74 -12.58
N GLY A 118 -8.36 -8.47 -12.49
CA GLY A 118 -8.88 -7.09 -12.50
C GLY A 118 -8.62 -6.37 -11.18
N ALA A 119 -8.88 -5.07 -11.14
CA ALA A 119 -8.78 -4.26 -9.93
C ALA A 119 -10.03 -3.38 -9.77
N TYR A 120 -10.44 -3.17 -8.52
CA TYR A 120 -11.50 -2.26 -8.09
C TYR A 120 -10.91 -1.19 -7.18
#